data_AF-A0AA37P618-F1
#
_entry.id   AF-A0AA37P618-F1
#
_cell.length_a   1.000
_cell.length_b   1.000
_cell.length_c   1.000
_cell.angle_alpha   90.00
_cell.angle_beta   90.00
_cell.angle_gamma   90.00
#
_symmetry.space_group_name_H-M   'P 1'
#
loop_
_entity.id
_entity.type
_entity.pdbx_description
1 polymer ?
#
loop_
_entity_poly.entity_id
_entity_poly.type
_entity_poly.pdbx_seq_one_letter_code
_entity_poly.pdbx_strand_id
1 'polypeptide(L)'
;MNNKTILKQAESLSASDCYEKIKSQVKKLISKEEAVLLDKTFLIFNDDENSQFVATASFDQSFYEFNEDYQHQIKFNVATNTDYSYTFIHEFSHIICSHYNIECTHNLEFAIINYCLRNKVFNNSIQCYFRAYDVHQDKSYPILSINPCQFDAFIKCIKWDTLQELVNESKRLAKIIRQKSIN
;
A
#
# COMPACT_ATOMS: atom_id res chain seq x y z
N MET A 1 -20.41 15.01 -28.16
CA MET A 1 -19.47 14.46 -27.16
C MET A 1 -18.96 13.12 -27.67
N ASN A 2 -17.66 12.86 -27.56
CA ASN A 2 -16.99 11.68 -28.12
C ASN A 2 -17.20 10.45 -27.21
N ASN A 3 -17.53 9.28 -27.77
CA ASN A 3 -17.81 8.05 -26.99
C ASN A 3 -16.62 7.63 -26.10
N LYS A 4 -15.38 7.92 -26.52
CA LYS A 4 -14.16 7.68 -25.72
C LYS A 4 -14.13 8.52 -24.43
N THR A 5 -14.65 9.75 -24.46
CA THR A 5 -14.69 10.64 -23.28
C THR A 5 -15.74 10.20 -22.26
N ILE A 6 -16.88 9.70 -22.72
CA ILE A 6 -17.98 9.23 -21.85
C ILE A 6 -17.57 7.95 -21.10
N LEU A 7 -16.93 7.00 -21.80
CA LEU A 7 -16.41 5.76 -21.19
C LEU A 7 -15.37 6.06 -20.10
N LYS A 8 -14.42 6.97 -20.37
CA LYS A 8 -13.37 7.34 -19.39
C LYS A 8 -13.93 8.06 -18.15
N GLN A 9 -14.96 8.90 -18.32
CA GLN A 9 -15.65 9.50 -17.18
C GLN A 9 -16.36 8.43 -16.32
N ALA A 10 -17.01 7.46 -16.95
CA ALA A 10 -17.65 6.34 -16.24
C ALA A 10 -16.63 5.47 -15.48
N GLU A 11 -15.46 5.19 -16.07
CA GLU A 11 -14.37 4.45 -15.40
C GLU A 11 -13.81 5.20 -14.19
N SER A 12 -13.62 6.52 -14.30
CA SER A 12 -13.15 7.34 -13.18
C SER A 12 -14.16 7.37 -12.01
N LEU A 13 -15.47 7.41 -12.32
CA LEU A 13 -16.52 7.33 -11.32
C LEU A 13 -16.54 5.96 -10.64
N SER A 14 -16.45 4.88 -11.43
CA SER A 14 -16.38 3.51 -10.90
C SER A 14 -15.16 3.29 -10.00
N ALA A 15 -14.01 3.86 -10.36
CA ALA A 15 -12.80 3.77 -9.57
C ALA A 15 -12.97 4.56 -8.26
N SER A 16 -13.49 5.79 -8.32
CA SER A 16 -13.81 6.61 -7.14
C SER A 16 -14.73 5.90 -6.14
N ASP A 17 -15.82 5.28 -6.60
CA ASP A 17 -16.74 4.53 -5.74
C ASP A 17 -16.07 3.33 -5.08
N CYS A 18 -15.23 2.62 -5.83
CA CYS A 18 -14.42 1.53 -5.30
C CYS A 18 -13.51 2.03 -4.18
N TYR A 19 -12.83 3.16 -4.37
CA TYR A 19 -11.93 3.72 -3.37
C TYR A 19 -12.63 4.17 -2.11
N GLU A 20 -13.76 4.87 -2.21
CA GLU A 20 -14.51 5.29 -1.03
C GLU A 20 -14.98 4.08 -0.20
N LYS A 21 -15.36 3.00 -0.88
CA LYS A 21 -15.67 1.73 -0.21
C LYS A 21 -14.46 1.15 0.53
N ILE A 22 -13.29 1.08 -0.10
CA ILE A 22 -12.08 0.55 0.54
C ILE A 22 -11.59 1.48 1.66
N LYS A 23 -11.57 2.79 1.44
CA LYS A 23 -11.25 3.80 2.45
C LYS A 23 -12.15 3.65 3.68
N SER A 24 -13.46 3.47 3.49
CA SER A 24 -14.41 3.19 4.57
C SER A 24 -14.09 1.89 5.31
N GLN A 25 -13.67 0.84 4.61
CA GLN A 25 -13.25 -0.41 5.25
C GLN A 25 -12.00 -0.21 6.09
N VAL A 26 -10.96 0.44 5.54
CA VAL A 26 -9.72 0.74 6.27
C VAL A 26 -10.01 1.58 7.52
N LYS A 27 -10.86 2.62 7.43
CA LYS A 27 -11.28 3.43 8.58
C LYS A 27 -11.87 2.62 9.73
N LYS A 28 -12.54 1.50 9.45
CA LYS A 28 -13.11 0.63 10.49
C LYS A 28 -12.05 -0.24 11.19
N LEU A 29 -10.85 -0.33 10.64
CA LEU A 29 -9.77 -1.21 11.11
C LEU A 29 -8.70 -0.50 11.92
N ILE A 30 -8.68 0.83 11.90
CA ILE A 30 -7.66 1.70 12.51
C ILE A 30 -8.30 2.59 13.57
N SER A 31 -7.49 3.19 14.44
CA SER A 31 -8.02 4.10 15.47
C SER A 31 -8.56 5.40 14.85
N LYS A 32 -9.34 6.16 15.62
CA LYS A 32 -9.86 7.46 15.15
C LYS A 32 -8.74 8.47 14.89
N GLU A 33 -7.70 8.42 15.71
CA GLU A 33 -6.51 9.26 15.59
C GLU A 33 -5.73 8.89 14.31
N GLU A 34 -5.61 7.60 14.00
CA GLU A 34 -4.95 7.10 12.79
C GLU A 34 -5.78 7.36 11.53
N ALA A 35 -7.10 7.45 11.64
CA ALA A 35 -7.97 7.81 10.52
C ALA A 35 -7.67 9.21 9.95
N VAL A 36 -7.05 10.09 10.73
CA VAL A 36 -6.59 11.42 10.26
C VAL A 36 -5.59 11.28 9.11
N LEU A 37 -4.68 10.29 9.16
CA LEU A 37 -3.72 10.02 8.06
C LEU A 37 -4.44 9.69 6.76
N LEU A 38 -5.46 8.83 6.86
CA LEU A 38 -6.29 8.41 5.75
C LEU A 38 -7.17 9.55 5.23
N ASP A 39 -7.62 10.45 6.10
CA ASP A 39 -8.41 11.63 5.72
C ASP A 39 -7.60 12.70 5.02
N LYS A 40 -6.30 12.80 5.33
CA LYS A 40 -5.35 13.65 4.61
C LYS A 40 -4.85 13.04 3.29
N THR A 41 -5.37 11.88 2.89
CA THR A 41 -5.05 11.23 1.62
C THR A 41 -6.08 11.58 0.54
N PHE A 42 -5.60 12.21 -0.53
CA PHE A 42 -6.36 12.62 -1.71
C PHE A 42 -6.12 11.65 -2.88
N LEU A 43 -7.15 11.44 -3.68
CA LEU A 43 -7.09 10.61 -4.88
C LEU A 43 -7.08 11.50 -6.11
N ILE A 44 -6.14 11.27 -7.01
CA ILE A 44 -6.04 11.95 -8.29
C ILE A 44 -6.14 10.90 -9.37
N PHE A 45 -6.92 11.18 -10.41
CA PHE A 45 -7.10 10.30 -11.56
C PHE A 45 -6.49 10.96 -12.77
N ASN A 46 -5.53 10.29 -13.40
CA ASN A 46 -4.94 10.72 -14.66
C ASN A 46 -5.14 9.65 -15.73
N ASP A 47 -5.13 10.12 -16.97
CA ASP A 47 -5.24 9.29 -18.17
C ASP A 47 -3.91 9.42 -18.91
N ASP A 48 -2.95 8.57 -18.51
CA ASP A 48 -1.63 8.55 -19.12
C ASP A 48 -1.40 7.20 -19.80
N GLU A 49 -1.75 7.13 -21.09
CA GLU A 49 -1.58 5.94 -21.93
C GLU A 49 -0.09 5.52 -22.05
N ASN A 50 0.86 6.36 -21.65
CA ASN A 50 2.31 6.07 -21.68
C ASN A 50 2.90 5.74 -20.30
N SER A 51 2.12 5.82 -19.22
CA SER A 51 2.64 5.52 -17.88
C SER A 51 2.98 4.04 -17.74
N GLN A 52 4.15 3.77 -17.17
CA GLN A 52 4.57 2.41 -16.78
C GLN A 52 3.90 1.92 -15.50
N PHE A 53 3.21 2.81 -14.78
CA PHE A 53 2.62 2.53 -13.48
C PHE A 53 1.09 2.68 -13.50
N VAL A 54 0.44 1.75 -12.80
CA VAL A 54 -1.02 1.72 -12.55
C VAL A 54 -1.42 2.79 -11.54
N ALA A 55 -0.60 2.99 -10.51
CA ALA A 55 -0.75 4.07 -9.56
C ALA A 55 0.59 4.44 -8.95
N THR A 56 0.62 5.59 -8.27
CA THR A 56 1.76 6.03 -7.46
C THR A 56 1.30 6.82 -6.24
N ALA A 57 1.86 6.53 -5.08
CA ALA A 57 1.83 7.41 -3.93
C ALA A 57 2.88 8.51 -4.14
N SER A 58 2.45 9.78 -4.09
CA SER A 58 3.35 10.92 -4.11
C SER A 58 3.27 11.69 -2.80
N PHE A 59 4.44 12.01 -2.29
CA PHE A 59 4.66 12.80 -1.09
C PHE A 59 5.11 14.18 -1.55
N ASP A 60 4.37 15.22 -1.21
CA ASP A 60 4.90 16.57 -1.39
C ASP A 60 6.00 16.80 -0.35
N GLN A 61 7.25 16.57 -0.75
CA GLN A 61 8.43 16.66 0.12
C GLN A 61 8.71 18.07 0.63
N SER A 62 8.14 19.11 -0.01
CA SER A 62 8.31 20.50 0.44
C SER A 62 7.70 20.76 1.83
N PHE A 63 6.89 19.83 2.34
CA PHE A 63 6.18 19.95 3.62
C PHE A 63 6.81 19.17 4.79
N TYR A 64 7.85 18.36 4.56
CA TYR A 64 8.47 17.59 5.64
C TYR A 64 9.19 18.46 6.68
N GLU A 65 9.55 19.70 6.34
CA GLU A 65 10.31 20.56 7.24
C GLU A 65 9.48 21.64 7.96
N PHE A 66 8.24 22.01 7.53
CA PHE A 66 7.66 23.28 8.02
C PHE A 66 6.12 23.48 8.16
N ASN A 67 5.19 22.53 7.93
CA ASN A 67 3.75 22.87 8.05
C ASN A 67 2.78 21.74 8.51
N GLU A 68 1.72 22.14 9.24
CA GLU A 68 0.65 21.28 9.81
C GLU A 68 -0.35 20.74 8.75
N ASP A 69 -0.29 21.24 7.50
CA ASP A 69 -1.17 20.91 6.38
C ASP A 69 -0.55 19.95 5.35
N TYR A 70 0.11 18.88 5.81
CA TYR A 70 0.59 17.83 4.91
C TYR A 70 -0.58 17.15 4.16
N GLN A 71 -0.40 16.91 2.85
CA GLN A 71 -1.37 16.18 2.03
C GLN A 71 -0.68 15.00 1.33
N HIS A 72 -1.24 13.81 1.47
CA HIS A 72 -0.80 12.63 0.73
C HIS A 72 -1.62 12.50 -0.53
N GLN A 73 -0.98 12.19 -1.66
CA GLN A 73 -1.69 12.01 -2.92
C GLN A 73 -1.45 10.59 -3.44
N ILE A 74 -2.53 9.91 -3.81
CA ILE A 74 -2.47 8.68 -4.60
C ILE A 74 -2.96 9.01 -6.01
N LYS A 75 -2.07 8.86 -6.99
CA LYS A 75 -2.34 9.12 -8.41
C LYS A 75 -2.63 7.81 -9.11
N PHE A 76 -3.84 7.64 -9.65
CA PHE A 76 -4.28 6.45 -10.36
C PHE A 76 -4.37 6.70 -11.86
N ASN A 77 -3.76 5.79 -12.62
CA ASN A 77 -3.87 5.80 -14.06
C ASN A 77 -5.10 4.99 -14.51
N VAL A 78 -6.18 5.69 -14.87
CA VAL A 78 -7.44 5.08 -15.32
C VAL A 78 -7.32 4.41 -16.69
N ALA A 79 -6.23 4.65 -17.42
CA ALA A 79 -5.96 3.95 -18.68
C ALA A 79 -5.62 2.45 -18.47
N THR A 80 -5.37 2.03 -17.23
CA THR A 80 -5.01 0.66 -16.89
C THR A 80 -6.22 -0.13 -16.40
N ASN A 81 -6.52 -1.27 -17.05
CA ASN A 81 -7.68 -2.10 -16.74
C ASN A 81 -7.39 -3.01 -15.52
N THR A 82 -7.26 -2.42 -14.34
CA THR A 82 -6.80 -3.11 -13.12
C THR A 82 -7.82 -3.07 -11.97
N ASP A 83 -7.68 -4.02 -11.04
CA ASP A 83 -8.47 -4.02 -9.80
C ASP A 83 -7.99 -2.90 -8.87
N TYR A 84 -8.73 -1.80 -8.89
CA TYR A 84 -8.49 -0.61 -8.09
C TYR A 84 -8.46 -0.87 -6.58
N SER A 85 -9.11 -1.92 -6.09
CA SER A 85 -9.21 -2.22 -4.66
C SER A 85 -7.84 -2.52 -4.04
N TYR A 86 -7.04 -3.35 -4.73
CA TYR A 86 -5.71 -3.72 -4.24
C TYR A 86 -4.70 -2.60 -4.42
N THR A 87 -4.83 -1.84 -5.51
CA THR A 87 -3.96 -0.71 -5.80
C THR A 87 -4.05 0.34 -4.71
N PHE A 88 -5.23 0.65 -4.19
CA PHE A 88 -5.35 1.56 -3.05
C PHE A 88 -4.59 1.11 -1.82
N ILE A 89 -4.74 -0.16 -1.42
CA ILE A 89 -4.04 -0.70 -0.24
C ILE A 89 -2.53 -0.69 -0.45
N HIS A 90 -2.07 -0.97 -1.66
CA HIS A 90 -0.65 -0.87 -2.02
C HIS A 90 -0.13 0.55 -1.82
N GLU A 91 -0.76 1.56 -2.43
CA GLU A 91 -0.31 2.94 -2.33
C GLU A 91 -0.49 3.52 -0.92
N PHE A 92 -1.56 3.12 -0.21
CA PHE A 92 -1.74 3.50 1.19
C PHE A 92 -0.67 2.88 2.10
N SER A 93 -0.14 1.71 1.76
CA SER A 93 0.98 1.11 2.50
C SER A 93 2.27 1.91 2.36
N HIS A 94 2.53 2.51 1.18
CA HIS A 94 3.62 3.47 1.00
C HIS A 94 3.42 4.70 1.89
N ILE A 95 2.18 5.21 2.00
CA ILE A 95 1.84 6.34 2.89
C ILE A 95 2.12 6.01 4.35
N ILE A 96 1.69 4.82 4.82
CA ILE A 96 1.98 4.35 6.17
C ILE A 96 3.49 4.26 6.39
N CYS A 97 4.25 3.69 5.44
CA CYS A 97 5.70 3.61 5.57
C CYS A 97 6.32 5.00 5.75
N SER A 98 5.95 5.95 4.91
CA SER A 98 6.42 7.33 4.98
C SER A 98 6.05 8.03 6.29
N HIS A 99 4.83 7.81 6.81
CA HIS A 99 4.37 8.39 8.07
C HIS A 99 5.15 7.86 9.28
N TYR A 100 5.51 6.57 9.29
CA TYR A 100 6.19 5.91 10.41
C TYR A 100 7.71 5.75 10.22
N ASN A 101 8.31 6.61 9.37
CA ASN A 101 9.74 6.65 9.09
C ASN A 101 10.32 5.29 8.66
N ILE A 102 9.58 4.57 7.81
CA ILE A 102 10.07 3.42 7.05
C ILE A 102 10.42 3.94 5.65
N GLU A 103 11.52 3.47 5.10
CA GLU A 103 11.91 3.80 3.73
C GLU A 103 10.77 3.47 2.76
N CYS A 104 10.34 4.46 1.98
CA CYS A 104 9.18 4.35 1.09
C CYS A 104 9.54 3.61 -0.21
N THR A 105 9.92 2.35 -0.07
CA THR A 105 10.35 1.44 -1.14
C THR A 105 9.72 0.07 -0.96
N HIS A 106 9.83 -0.79 -1.96
CA HIS A 106 9.43 -2.20 -1.91
C HIS A 106 10.42 -3.02 -1.07
N ASN A 107 10.36 -2.80 0.25
CA ASN A 107 11.13 -3.52 1.27
C ASN A 107 10.23 -4.47 2.09
N LEU A 108 10.82 -5.24 3.00
CA LEU A 108 10.08 -6.20 3.83
C LEU A 108 8.99 -5.56 4.70
N GLU A 109 9.27 -4.41 5.33
CA GLU A 109 8.29 -3.70 6.15
C GLU A 109 7.07 -3.30 5.33
N PHE A 110 7.30 -2.71 4.15
CA PHE A 110 6.24 -2.38 3.19
C PHE A 110 5.41 -3.61 2.81
N ALA A 111 6.07 -4.70 2.41
CA ALA A 111 5.39 -5.92 1.98
C ALA A 111 4.53 -6.51 3.10
N ILE A 112 5.02 -6.52 4.35
CA ILE A 112 4.27 -6.98 5.53
C ILE A 112 3.06 -6.08 5.81
N ILE A 113 3.23 -4.76 5.79
CA ILE A 113 2.14 -3.78 6.02
C ILE A 113 1.05 -3.98 4.98
N ASN A 114 1.42 -4.02 3.69
CA ASN A 114 0.51 -4.24 2.59
C ASN A 114 -0.24 -5.57 2.73
N TYR A 115 0.42 -6.63 3.20
CA TYR A 115 -0.23 -7.92 3.41
C TYR A 115 -1.32 -7.83 4.47
N CYS A 116 -0.94 -7.33 5.64
CA CYS A 116 -1.80 -7.33 6.81
C CYS A 116 -3.03 -6.46 6.60
N LEU A 117 -2.87 -5.31 5.94
CA LEU A 117 -3.99 -4.47 5.54
C LEU A 117 -4.88 -5.20 4.55
N ARG A 118 -4.30 -5.73 3.47
CA ARG A 118 -5.05 -6.42 2.42
C ARG A 118 -5.82 -7.63 2.98
N ASN A 119 -5.19 -8.43 3.85
CA ASN A 119 -5.83 -9.56 4.50
C ASN A 119 -7.00 -9.12 5.39
N LYS A 120 -6.82 -8.06 6.22
CA LYS A 120 -7.87 -7.59 7.14
C LYS A 120 -9.02 -6.89 6.41
N VAL A 121 -8.75 -6.18 5.31
CA VAL A 121 -9.75 -5.49 4.48
C VAL A 121 -10.58 -6.47 3.66
N PHE A 122 -9.92 -7.42 2.97
CA PHE A 122 -10.59 -8.32 2.02
C PHE A 122 -10.93 -9.69 2.61
N ASN A 123 -10.53 -9.98 3.84
CA ASN A 123 -10.65 -11.30 4.47
C ASN A 123 -10.07 -12.44 3.60
N ASN A 124 -8.97 -12.14 2.89
CA ASN A 124 -8.38 -13.02 1.90
C ASN A 124 -7.26 -13.88 2.49
N SER A 125 -7.49 -15.19 2.59
CA SER A 125 -6.45 -16.17 2.90
C SER A 125 -5.55 -16.44 1.68
N ILE A 126 -4.70 -15.46 1.33
CA ILE A 126 -3.76 -15.61 0.22
C ILE A 126 -2.76 -16.72 0.56
N GLN A 127 -2.66 -17.73 -0.32
CA GLN A 127 -1.84 -18.90 -0.06
C GLN A 127 -0.33 -18.61 -0.18
N CYS A 128 0.06 -17.82 -1.19
CA CYS A 128 1.39 -17.22 -1.31
C CYS A 128 1.25 -15.71 -1.61
N TYR A 129 1.46 -14.90 -0.59
CA TYR A 129 1.40 -13.46 -0.70
C TYR A 129 2.73 -12.86 -1.12
N PHE A 130 3.83 -13.24 -0.46
CA PHE A 130 5.14 -12.69 -0.81
C PHE A 130 5.49 -13.06 -2.24
N ARG A 131 5.54 -12.05 -3.12
CA ARG A 131 6.22 -12.17 -4.41
C ARG A 131 7.60 -11.59 -4.26
N ALA A 132 8.57 -12.17 -4.97
CA ALA A 132 9.92 -11.62 -5.02
C ALA A 132 9.89 -10.12 -5.37
N TYR A 133 9.04 -9.73 -6.33
CA TYR A 133 8.90 -8.34 -6.75
C TYR A 133 8.44 -7.39 -5.63
N ASP A 134 7.67 -7.84 -4.64
CA ASP A 134 7.19 -6.96 -3.56
C ASP A 134 8.32 -6.51 -2.60
N VAL A 135 9.49 -7.15 -2.69
CA VAL A 135 10.68 -6.88 -1.85
C VAL A 135 11.95 -6.66 -2.68
N HIS A 136 11.83 -6.34 -3.96
CA HIS A 136 12.97 -6.23 -4.87
C HIS A 136 13.97 -5.11 -4.51
N GLN A 137 13.55 -4.18 -3.66
CA GLN A 137 14.39 -3.09 -3.16
C GLN A 137 14.96 -3.39 -1.76
N ASP A 138 14.62 -4.54 -1.15
CA ASP A 138 15.23 -4.97 0.11
C ASP A 138 16.68 -5.44 -0.11
N LYS A 139 17.59 -5.05 0.78
CA LYS A 139 18.98 -5.50 0.77
C LYS A 139 19.16 -7.04 0.78
N SER A 140 18.17 -7.77 1.29
CA SER A 140 18.19 -9.23 1.39
C SER A 140 17.50 -9.91 0.21
N TYR A 141 17.06 -9.14 -0.80
CA TYR A 141 16.32 -9.62 -1.97
C TYR A 141 16.92 -10.86 -2.66
N PRO A 142 18.25 -10.96 -2.89
CA PRO A 142 18.83 -12.15 -3.53
C PRO A 142 18.49 -13.46 -2.83
N ILE A 143 18.27 -13.41 -1.51
CA ILE A 143 17.96 -14.58 -0.70
C ILE A 143 16.46 -14.75 -0.54
N LEU A 144 15.73 -13.64 -0.30
CA LEU A 144 14.27 -13.67 -0.14
C LEU A 144 13.55 -14.13 -1.42
N SER A 145 14.13 -13.87 -2.60
CA SER A 145 13.56 -14.23 -3.90
C SER A 145 13.62 -15.73 -4.22
N ILE A 146 14.44 -16.53 -3.53
CA ILE A 146 14.60 -17.96 -3.79
C ILE A 146 13.36 -18.75 -3.35
N ASN A 147 12.79 -18.40 -2.20
CA ASN A 147 11.54 -19.00 -1.71
C ASN A 147 10.71 -17.93 -0.99
N PRO A 148 10.02 -17.05 -1.73
CA PRO A 148 9.38 -15.88 -1.13
C PRO A 148 8.20 -16.25 -0.22
N CYS A 149 7.47 -17.32 -0.55
CA CYS A 149 6.32 -17.78 0.24
C CYS A 149 6.72 -18.36 1.62
N GLN A 150 8.00 -18.68 1.87
CA GLN A 150 8.43 -19.31 3.13
C GLN A 150 8.15 -18.43 4.35
N PHE A 151 8.04 -17.12 4.16
CA PHE A 151 7.82 -16.17 5.25
C PHE A 151 6.35 -15.84 5.50
N ASP A 152 5.43 -16.26 4.62
CA ASP A 152 3.99 -16.00 4.73
C ASP A 152 3.42 -16.46 6.08
N ALA A 153 3.89 -17.59 6.59
CA ALA A 153 3.44 -18.12 7.87
C ALA A 153 3.72 -17.16 9.04
N PHE A 154 4.85 -16.42 8.99
CA PHE A 154 5.16 -15.42 10.02
C PHE A 154 4.24 -14.22 9.94
N ILE A 155 3.92 -13.75 8.72
CA ILE A 155 3.05 -12.59 8.54
C ILE A 155 1.58 -12.91 8.88
N LYS A 156 1.12 -14.10 8.51
CA LYS A 156 -0.26 -14.58 8.79
C LYS A 156 -0.61 -14.58 10.27
N CYS A 157 0.39 -14.67 11.14
CA CYS A 157 0.22 -14.67 12.58
C CYS A 157 0.19 -13.26 13.20
N ILE A 158 0.48 -12.20 12.43
CA ILE A 158 0.42 -10.83 12.96
C ILE A 158 -1.04 -10.49 13.29
N LYS A 159 -1.26 -10.14 14.56
CA LYS A 159 -2.48 -9.50 15.04
C LYS A 159 -2.13 -8.06 15.36
N TRP A 160 -2.99 -7.14 14.94
CA TRP A 160 -2.81 -5.72 15.13
C TRP A 160 -4.18 -5.06 15.23
N ASP A 161 -4.31 -4.10 16.13
CA ASP A 161 -5.51 -3.29 16.35
C ASP A 161 -5.28 -1.83 15.96
N THR A 162 -4.01 -1.41 15.86
CA THR A 162 -3.59 -0.07 15.41
C THR A 162 -2.55 -0.14 14.29
N LEU A 163 -2.44 0.90 13.46
CA LEU A 163 -1.36 1.03 12.48
C LEU A 163 0.01 1.06 13.16
N GLN A 164 0.11 1.70 14.33
CA GLN A 164 1.34 1.71 15.11
C GLN A 164 1.80 0.29 15.51
N GLU A 165 0.87 -0.58 15.94
CA GLU A 165 1.16 -1.99 16.23
C GLU A 165 1.59 -2.75 14.97
N LEU A 166 0.87 -2.57 13.87
CA LEU A 166 1.22 -3.18 12.58
C LEU A 166 2.64 -2.80 12.14
N VAL A 167 2.99 -1.52 12.25
CA VAL A 167 4.32 -0.99 11.93
C VAL A 167 5.40 -1.57 12.84
N ASN A 168 5.13 -1.70 14.14
CA ASN A 168 6.07 -2.28 15.08
C ASN A 168 6.32 -3.75 14.76
N GLU A 169 5.26 -4.50 14.47
CA GLU A 169 5.35 -5.91 14.07
C GLU A 169 6.04 -6.09 12.72
N SER A 170 5.80 -5.19 11.75
CA SER A 170 6.48 -5.24 10.46
C SER A 170 7.98 -5.05 10.61
N LYS A 171 8.43 -4.04 11.37
CA LYS A 171 9.84 -3.80 11.70
C LYS A 171 10.47 -4.99 12.42
N ARG A 172 9.78 -5.55 13.43
CA ARG A 172 10.24 -6.70 14.21
C ARG A 172 10.42 -7.94 13.33
N LEU A 173 9.43 -8.28 12.50
CA LEU A 173 9.49 -9.45 11.62
C LEU A 173 10.46 -9.25 10.47
N ALA A 174 10.52 -8.08 9.85
CA ALA A 174 11.49 -7.78 8.81
C ALA A 174 12.91 -8.01 9.33
N LYS A 175 13.22 -7.55 10.55
CA LYS A 175 14.51 -7.85 11.21
C LYS A 175 14.77 -9.35 11.36
N ILE A 176 13.79 -10.12 11.84
CA ILE A 176 13.92 -11.58 12.02
C ILE A 176 14.13 -12.29 10.69
N ILE A 177 13.35 -11.94 9.67
CA ILE A 177 13.43 -12.52 8.32
C ILE A 177 14.83 -12.26 7.74
N ARG A 178 15.31 -11.01 7.81
CA ARG A 178 16.66 -10.64 7.33
C ARG A 178 17.76 -11.41 8.06
N GLN A 179 17.64 -11.58 9.38
CA GLN A 179 18.59 -12.36 10.17
C GLN A 179 18.60 -13.85 9.77
N LYS A 180 17.42 -14.42 9.47
CA LYS A 180 17.31 -15.81 9.01
C LYS A 180 17.77 -16.01 7.58
N SER A 181 17.66 -15.00 6.72
CA SER A 181 18.13 -15.10 5.34
C SER A 181 19.65 -15.03 5.21
N ILE A 182 20.37 -14.46 6.18
CA ILE A 182 21.84 -14.33 6.11
C ILE A 182 22.56 -15.62 6.57
N ASN A 183 21.87 -16.51 7.29
CA ASN A 183 22.39 -17.79 7.79
C ASN A 183 21.98 -18.96 6.89
#